data_AF-A0A1I6VHJ3-F1
#
_entry.id   AF-A0A1I6VHJ3-F1
#
_cell.length_a   1.000
_cell.length_b   1.000
_cell.length_c   1.000
_cell.angle_alpha   90.00
_cell.angle_beta   90.00
_cell.angle_gamma   90.00
#
_symmetry.space_group_name_H-M   'P 1'
#
loop_
_entity.id
_entity.type
_entity.pdbx_description
1 polymer ?
#
loop_
_entity_poly.entity_id
_entity_poly.type
_entity_poly.pdbx_seq_one_letter_code
_entity_poly.pdbx_strand_id
1 'polypeptide(L)'
;MGAICKPHDAGGGTSFLGLHFDDYCFGPAPEHVAHAVLALPVRAFDLERDTRREDLRKAFYLAAPGFGRRPDFTLGAGAFMVRSFEGADPRDTVYLIWPVRCDEGEAGLDCHNGMGRKAFRFAADGALRDVSADVLPTDPVLSSDDRVRQTKYGGSVLFLLDDKLPYAPTMRWIMEFDPDSPPLEKDDPKAAGPWAHFGFVHWTGSRFELVDRITRSQWPCRKLNDAPACSTYPDGFEDPFVIP
;
A
#
# COMPACT_ATOMS: atom_id res chain seq x y z
N MET A 1 2.49 -28.20 -6.04
CA MET A 1 1.09 -27.74 -6.16
C MET A 1 1.11 -26.28 -6.53
N GLY A 2 0.33 -25.86 -7.54
CA GLY A 2 0.23 -24.46 -7.97
C GLY A 2 -0.72 -23.64 -7.08
N ALA A 3 -0.84 -22.34 -7.35
CA ALA A 3 -1.78 -21.47 -6.66
C ALA A 3 -3.24 -21.73 -7.09
N ILE A 4 -4.18 -21.50 -6.19
CA ILE A 4 -5.62 -21.59 -6.43
C ILE A 4 -6.18 -20.17 -6.38
N CYS A 5 -6.75 -19.70 -7.49
CA CYS A 5 -7.35 -18.39 -7.58
C CYS A 5 -8.86 -18.49 -7.39
N LYS A 6 -9.40 -17.66 -6.51
CA LYS A 6 -10.82 -17.57 -6.23
C LYS A 6 -11.33 -16.21 -6.67
N PRO A 7 -12.41 -16.16 -7.47
CA PRO A 7 -13.16 -14.92 -7.64
C PRO A 7 -13.85 -14.55 -6.32
N HIS A 8 -14.19 -13.28 -6.18
CA HIS A 8 -15.00 -12.74 -5.09
C HIS A 8 -16.25 -13.59 -4.83
N ASP A 9 -16.30 -14.34 -3.72
CA ASP A 9 -17.55 -14.95 -3.23
C ASP A 9 -18.28 -13.95 -2.32
N ALA A 10 -19.62 -13.88 -2.44
CA ALA A 10 -20.54 -12.91 -1.82
C ALA A 10 -20.64 -12.96 -0.27
N GLY A 11 -19.59 -13.40 0.41
CA GLY A 11 -19.56 -13.63 1.86
C GLY A 11 -18.20 -13.31 2.45
N GLY A 12 -17.85 -12.02 2.45
CA GLY A 12 -16.74 -11.48 3.24
C GLY A 12 -15.42 -11.48 2.49
N GLY A 13 -15.06 -10.30 1.96
CA GLY A 13 -13.66 -10.01 1.63
C GLY A 13 -12.81 -10.33 2.86
N THR A 14 -11.86 -11.24 2.72
CA THR A 14 -10.95 -11.56 3.82
C THR A 14 -10.02 -10.35 3.97
N SER A 15 -10.20 -9.59 5.04
CA SER A 15 -9.10 -8.78 5.57
C SER A 15 -8.05 -9.77 6.06
N PHE A 16 -7.03 -9.98 5.24
CA PHE A 16 -5.87 -10.72 5.67
C PHE A 16 -4.81 -9.70 5.98
N LEU A 17 -4.46 -9.59 7.26
CA LEU A 17 -3.31 -8.80 7.70
C LEU A 17 -3.41 -7.31 7.30
N GLY A 18 -4.64 -6.76 7.23
CA GLY A 18 -4.90 -5.35 6.94
C GLY A 18 -5.17 -5.01 5.47
N LEU A 19 -4.88 -5.89 4.50
CA LEU A 19 -5.25 -5.69 3.10
C LEU A 19 -6.57 -6.38 2.75
N HIS A 20 -7.39 -5.67 1.99
CA HIS A 20 -8.65 -6.18 1.45
C HIS A 20 -8.45 -6.67 0.02
N PHE A 21 -8.50 -7.98 -0.15
CA PHE A 21 -8.51 -8.63 -1.46
C PHE A 21 -9.94 -9.04 -1.82
N ASP A 22 -10.49 -8.40 -2.85
CA ASP A 22 -11.80 -8.71 -3.42
C ASP A 22 -11.70 -9.99 -4.27
N ASP A 23 -10.61 -10.11 -5.04
CA ASP A 23 -10.16 -11.34 -5.72
C ASP A 23 -8.77 -11.72 -5.22
N TYR A 24 -8.45 -13.01 -5.13
CA TYR A 24 -7.09 -13.45 -4.75
C TYR A 24 -6.73 -14.85 -5.24
N CYS A 25 -5.42 -15.09 -5.30
CA CYS A 25 -4.81 -16.40 -5.40
C CYS A 25 -4.16 -16.79 -4.07
N PHE A 26 -4.29 -18.06 -3.70
CA PHE A 26 -3.64 -18.64 -2.53
C PHE A 26 -2.69 -19.77 -2.95
N GLY A 27 -1.45 -19.72 -2.48
CA GLY A 27 -0.46 -20.77 -2.72
C GLY A 27 0.97 -20.22 -2.81
N PRO A 28 1.86 -20.86 -3.58
CA PRO A 28 3.22 -20.35 -3.77
C PRO A 28 3.20 -18.95 -4.39
N ALA A 29 3.99 -18.04 -3.81
CA ALA A 29 4.17 -16.69 -4.30
C ALA A 29 4.72 -16.67 -5.74
N PRO A 30 4.40 -15.63 -6.53
CA PRO A 30 4.99 -15.43 -7.85
C PRO A 30 6.52 -15.43 -7.80
N GLU A 31 7.15 -16.12 -8.75
CA GLU A 31 8.58 -16.44 -8.72
C GLU A 31 9.48 -15.20 -8.51
N HIS A 32 9.22 -14.12 -9.24
CA HIS A 32 10.05 -12.91 -9.14
C HIS A 32 9.91 -12.20 -7.78
N VAL A 33 8.71 -12.23 -7.17
CA VAL A 33 8.50 -11.66 -5.84
C VAL A 33 9.15 -12.54 -4.78
N ALA A 34 8.99 -13.86 -4.87
CA ALA A 34 9.67 -14.81 -3.98
C ALA A 34 11.20 -14.66 -4.06
N HIS A 35 11.74 -14.50 -5.27
CA HIS A 35 13.16 -14.24 -5.49
C HIS A 35 13.64 -12.98 -4.78
N ALA A 36 12.89 -11.87 -4.88
CA ALA A 36 13.20 -10.62 -4.19
C ALA A 36 13.21 -10.80 -2.66
N VAL A 37 12.15 -11.36 -2.08
CA VAL A 37 12.03 -11.55 -0.62
C VAL A 37 13.13 -12.45 -0.06
N LEU A 38 13.51 -13.50 -0.80
CA LEU A 38 14.59 -14.41 -0.40
C LEU A 38 16.00 -13.85 -0.59
N ALA A 39 16.13 -12.77 -1.38
CA ALA A 39 17.38 -12.03 -1.60
C ALA A 39 17.58 -10.87 -0.60
N LEU A 40 16.54 -10.48 0.15
CA LEU A 40 16.66 -9.47 1.20
C LEU A 40 17.71 -9.88 2.23
N PRO A 41 18.62 -8.96 2.64
CA PRO A 41 19.53 -9.25 3.73
C PRO A 41 18.76 -9.43 5.04
N VAL A 42 19.18 -10.36 5.92
CA VAL A 42 18.55 -10.61 7.22
C VAL A 42 18.46 -9.33 8.06
N ARG A 43 19.48 -8.48 7.98
CA ARG A 43 19.49 -7.19 8.69
C ARG A 43 18.45 -6.18 8.22
N ALA A 44 17.92 -6.30 6.99
CA ALA A 44 16.89 -5.38 6.50
C ALA A 44 15.48 -5.78 6.95
N PHE A 45 15.31 -7.05 7.30
CA PHE A 45 14.02 -7.64 7.59
C PHE A 45 14.25 -8.76 8.60
N ASP A 46 13.94 -8.51 9.88
CA ASP A 46 14.28 -9.35 11.05
C ASP A 46 13.49 -10.67 11.08
N LEU A 47 13.61 -11.41 9.98
CA LEU A 47 12.97 -12.67 9.69
C LEU A 47 13.98 -13.54 8.96
N GLU A 48 14.22 -14.73 9.48
CA GLU A 48 15.16 -15.67 8.89
C GLU A 48 14.75 -16.09 7.46
N ARG A 49 15.74 -16.33 6.61
CA ARG A 49 15.51 -16.65 5.19
C ARG A 49 14.66 -17.91 5.00
N ASP A 50 14.84 -18.92 5.84
CA ASP A 50 14.06 -20.16 5.76
C ASP A 50 12.60 -19.94 6.19
N THR A 51 12.35 -19.08 7.19
CA THR A 51 10.99 -18.68 7.57
C THR A 51 10.29 -17.97 6.42
N ARG A 52 10.96 -17.00 5.78
CA ARG A 52 10.44 -16.33 4.56
C ARG A 52 10.09 -17.33 3.47
N ARG A 53 10.93 -18.36 3.27
CA ARG A 53 10.69 -19.40 2.26
C ARG A 53 9.43 -20.20 2.57
N GLU A 54 9.21 -20.58 3.82
CA GLU A 54 8.00 -21.30 4.22
C GLU A 54 6.74 -20.42 4.08
N ASP A 55 6.81 -19.16 4.50
CA ASP A 55 5.70 -18.22 4.37
C ASP A 55 5.29 -17.99 2.91
N LEU A 56 6.28 -17.83 2.01
CA LEU A 56 6.05 -17.65 0.57
C LEU A 56 5.39 -18.87 -0.10
N ARG A 57 5.38 -20.06 0.51
CA ARG A 57 4.64 -21.22 -0.03
C ARG A 57 3.13 -21.12 0.17
N LYS A 58 2.69 -20.24 1.07
CA LYS A 58 1.29 -20.06 1.50
C LYS A 58 0.88 -18.59 1.41
N ALA A 59 1.32 -17.91 0.36
CA ALA A 59 1.02 -16.51 0.13
C ALA A 59 -0.42 -16.32 -0.37
N PHE A 60 -1.03 -15.20 0.00
CA PHE A 60 -2.23 -14.65 -0.63
C PHE A 60 -1.79 -13.51 -1.52
N TYR A 61 -2.24 -13.48 -2.78
CA TYR A 61 -1.84 -12.42 -3.70
C TYR A 61 -2.88 -12.10 -4.75
N LEU A 62 -2.80 -10.86 -5.25
CA LEU A 62 -3.55 -10.39 -6.40
C LEU A 62 -2.58 -9.83 -7.44
N ALA A 63 -2.87 -10.09 -8.71
CA ALA A 63 -2.20 -9.49 -9.85
C ALA A 63 -2.97 -8.25 -10.30
N ALA A 64 -2.27 -7.15 -10.51
CA ALA A 64 -2.78 -5.94 -11.13
C ALA A 64 -2.00 -5.64 -12.41
N PRO A 65 -2.53 -4.81 -13.31
CA PRO A 65 -1.73 -4.27 -14.41
C PRO A 65 -0.46 -3.59 -13.86
N GLY A 66 0.69 -4.01 -14.38
CA GLY A 66 1.97 -3.34 -14.13
C GLY A 66 2.28 -2.32 -15.22
N PHE A 67 3.25 -1.44 -14.97
CA PHE A 67 3.74 -0.49 -15.99
C PHE A 67 4.59 -1.17 -17.08
N GLY A 68 5.13 -2.36 -16.79
CA GLY A 68 6.05 -3.08 -17.66
C GLY A 68 5.40 -4.21 -18.47
N ARG A 69 6.14 -5.32 -18.61
CA ARG A 69 5.72 -6.49 -19.41
C ARG A 69 4.98 -7.54 -18.60
N ARG A 70 5.08 -7.49 -17.27
CA ARG A 70 4.45 -8.43 -16.35
C ARG A 70 3.44 -7.70 -15.46
N PRO A 71 2.45 -8.43 -14.93
CA PRO A 71 1.60 -7.90 -13.87
C PRO A 71 2.42 -7.51 -12.65
N ASP A 72 1.92 -6.53 -11.92
CA ASP A 72 2.38 -6.25 -10.57
C ASP A 72 1.59 -7.08 -9.56
N PHE A 73 2.27 -7.57 -8.53
CA PHE A 73 1.67 -8.42 -7.52
C PHE A 73 1.68 -7.75 -6.16
N THR A 74 0.52 -7.70 -5.50
CA THR A 74 0.43 -7.44 -4.06
C THR A 74 0.22 -8.77 -3.37
N LEU A 75 1.07 -9.09 -2.40
CA LEU A 75 0.95 -10.31 -1.63
C LEU A 75 1.14 -10.10 -0.14
N GLY A 76 0.49 -10.93 0.66
CA GLY A 76 0.77 -11.13 2.07
C GLY A 76 1.29 -12.54 2.31
N ALA A 77 2.34 -12.65 3.12
CA ALA A 77 2.95 -13.91 3.53
C ALA A 77 3.52 -13.79 4.95
N GLY A 78 3.07 -14.66 5.85
CA GLY A 78 3.54 -14.64 7.24
C GLY A 78 3.33 -13.28 7.91
N ALA A 79 4.43 -12.65 8.32
CA ALA A 79 4.44 -11.36 9.02
C ALA A 79 4.69 -10.14 8.12
N PHE A 80 4.67 -10.29 6.79
CA PHE A 80 4.98 -9.21 5.87
C PHE A 80 4.10 -9.15 4.64
N MET A 81 4.10 -7.97 4.03
CA MET A 81 3.44 -7.65 2.79
C MET A 81 4.48 -7.22 1.76
N VAL A 82 4.21 -7.51 0.50
CA VAL A 82 5.04 -7.07 -0.63
C VAL A 82 4.15 -6.58 -1.76
N ARG A 83 4.54 -5.49 -2.38
CA ARG A 83 4.01 -5.07 -3.68
C ARG A 83 5.16 -4.87 -4.66
N SER A 84 5.11 -5.54 -5.80
CA SER A 84 5.97 -5.19 -6.94
C SER A 84 5.44 -3.97 -7.69
N PHE A 85 6.35 -3.20 -8.25
CA PHE A 85 6.10 -2.08 -9.14
C PHE A 85 7.04 -2.21 -10.32
N GLU A 86 6.56 -2.78 -11.41
CA GLU A 86 7.33 -2.87 -12.65
C GLU A 86 7.68 -1.47 -13.14
N GLY A 87 8.91 -1.32 -13.63
CA GLY A 87 9.28 -0.14 -14.40
C GLY A 87 9.09 -0.35 -15.89
N ALA A 88 9.39 0.69 -16.67
CA ALA A 88 9.43 0.58 -18.13
C ALA A 88 10.49 -0.44 -18.60
N ASP A 89 11.62 -0.51 -17.90
CA ASP A 89 12.60 -1.60 -18.02
C ASP A 89 12.36 -2.61 -16.86
N PRO A 90 12.29 -3.93 -17.13
CA PRO A 90 12.17 -4.94 -16.07
C PRO A 90 13.23 -4.85 -14.97
N ARG A 91 14.41 -4.28 -15.26
CA ARG A 91 15.49 -4.03 -14.29
C ARG A 91 15.15 -2.93 -13.28
N ASP A 92 14.20 -2.07 -13.59
CA ASP A 92 13.77 -0.97 -12.72
C ASP A 92 12.68 -1.38 -11.73
N THR A 93 12.23 -2.64 -11.78
CA THR A 93 11.21 -3.18 -10.88
C THR A 93 11.58 -2.92 -9.42
N VAL A 94 10.67 -2.26 -8.72
CA VAL A 94 10.78 -1.98 -7.28
C VAL A 94 9.88 -2.93 -6.51
N TYR A 95 10.37 -3.41 -5.36
CA TYR A 95 9.62 -4.20 -4.41
C TYR A 95 9.43 -3.36 -3.15
N LEU A 96 8.22 -2.88 -2.93
CA LEU A 96 7.85 -2.25 -1.66
C LEU A 96 7.51 -3.36 -0.66
N ILE A 97 8.15 -3.34 0.49
CA ILE A 97 8.02 -4.37 1.51
C ILE A 97 7.73 -3.67 2.83
N TRP A 98 6.76 -4.19 3.57
CA TRP A 98 6.37 -3.65 4.86
C TRP A 98 5.88 -4.76 5.79
N PRO A 99 6.04 -4.60 7.11
CA PRO A 99 5.55 -5.59 8.05
C PRO A 99 4.03 -5.44 8.18
N VAL A 100 3.40 -6.54 8.54
CA VAL A 100 1.94 -6.57 8.79
C VAL A 100 1.59 -5.82 10.07
N ARG A 101 2.47 -5.90 11.07
CA ARG A 101 2.33 -5.21 12.35
C ARG A 101 3.56 -4.34 12.57
N CYS A 102 3.30 -3.20 13.17
CA CYS A 102 4.32 -2.26 13.62
C CYS A 102 4.12 -2.05 15.12
N ASP A 103 4.69 -2.92 15.95
CA ASP A 103 4.61 -2.82 17.40
C ASP A 103 5.72 -1.88 17.93
N GLU A 104 5.44 -1.12 19.00
CA GLU A 104 6.44 -0.23 19.61
C GLU A 104 7.65 -1.03 20.12
N GLY A 105 8.82 -0.79 19.54
CA GLY A 105 10.10 -1.35 20.01
C GLY A 105 10.51 -2.70 19.41
N GLU A 106 9.79 -3.23 18.42
CA GLU A 106 10.20 -4.43 17.68
C GLU A 106 10.88 -4.06 16.33
N ALA A 107 11.99 -4.73 16.01
CA ALA A 107 12.91 -4.36 14.93
C ALA A 107 12.52 -4.93 13.56
N GLY A 108 12.90 -4.23 12.47
CA GLY A 108 12.73 -4.68 11.07
C GLY A 108 11.80 -3.77 10.26
N LEU A 109 12.24 -3.38 9.04
CA LEU A 109 11.58 -2.35 8.21
C LEU A 109 11.14 -1.11 9.03
N ASP A 110 12.08 -0.64 9.85
CA ASP A 110 11.86 0.03 11.16
C ASP A 110 10.65 0.96 11.27
N CYS A 111 9.62 0.39 11.89
CA CYS A 111 8.32 0.98 12.16
C CYS A 111 8.38 2.18 13.12
N HIS A 112 7.87 3.32 12.64
CA HIS A 112 7.28 4.36 13.48
C HIS A 112 5.89 4.70 12.93
N ASN A 113 4.88 4.75 13.80
CA ASN A 113 3.51 5.16 13.45
C ASN A 113 2.92 4.50 12.18
N GLY A 114 3.21 3.22 11.90
CA GLY A 114 2.67 2.51 10.73
C GLY A 114 3.32 2.84 9.38
N MET A 115 4.51 3.45 9.38
CA MET A 115 5.20 3.96 8.17
C MET A 115 6.40 3.12 7.72
N GLY A 116 6.61 1.92 8.29
CA GLY A 116 7.77 1.04 8.07
C GLY A 116 7.86 0.37 6.69
N ARG A 117 7.74 1.13 5.60
CA ARG A 117 7.82 0.61 4.23
C ARG A 117 9.21 0.88 3.67
N LYS A 118 9.86 -0.14 3.12
CA LYS A 118 11.11 0.01 2.38
C LYS A 118 10.96 -0.48 0.97
N ALA A 119 11.60 0.23 0.05
CA ALA A 119 11.61 -0.09 -1.35
C ALA A 119 12.95 -0.71 -1.72
N PHE A 120 12.91 -1.83 -2.43
CA PHE A 120 14.10 -2.56 -2.83
C PHE A 120 14.15 -2.75 -4.35
N ARG A 121 15.35 -2.71 -4.92
CA ARG A 121 15.60 -2.97 -6.34
C ARG A 121 16.83 -3.84 -6.52
N PHE A 122 16.81 -4.73 -7.50
CA PHE A 122 17.99 -5.49 -7.89
C PHE A 122 18.99 -4.58 -8.59
N ALA A 123 20.23 -4.59 -8.11
CA ALA A 123 21.34 -3.97 -8.81
C ALA A 123 21.87 -4.87 -9.94
N ALA A 124 22.75 -4.31 -10.78
CA ALA A 124 23.33 -5.02 -11.92
C ALA A 124 24.15 -6.27 -11.53
N ASP A 125 24.62 -6.34 -10.29
CA ASP A 125 25.33 -7.50 -9.72
C ASP A 125 24.37 -8.59 -9.18
N GLY A 126 23.06 -8.38 -9.30
CA GLY A 126 22.03 -9.29 -8.79
C GLY A 126 21.78 -9.17 -7.29
N ALA A 127 22.41 -8.22 -6.58
CA ALA A 127 22.12 -7.96 -5.18
C ALA A 127 20.87 -7.09 -5.04
N LEU A 128 19.99 -7.43 -4.08
CA LEU A 128 18.84 -6.61 -3.74
C LEU A 128 19.27 -5.48 -2.78
N ARG A 129 18.99 -4.23 -3.14
CA ARG A 129 19.42 -3.05 -2.37
C ARG A 129 18.24 -2.20 -1.95
N ASP A 130 18.33 -1.61 -0.76
CA ASP A 130 17.39 -0.60 -0.28
C ASP A 130 17.59 0.67 -1.12
N VAL A 131 16.53 1.07 -1.83
CA VAL A 131 16.46 2.26 -2.69
C VAL A 131 15.38 3.22 -2.20
N SER A 132 14.92 3.07 -0.96
CA SER A 132 13.80 3.84 -0.40
C SER A 132 14.01 5.35 -0.57
N ALA A 133 15.20 5.86 -0.27
CA ALA A 133 15.53 7.28 -0.40
C ALA A 133 15.51 7.80 -1.84
N ASP A 134 15.69 6.92 -2.83
CA ASP A 134 15.71 7.30 -4.25
C ASP A 134 14.32 7.21 -4.90
N VAL A 135 13.45 6.33 -4.38
CA VAL A 135 12.18 6.01 -5.02
C VAL A 135 10.95 6.46 -4.25
N LEU A 136 11.02 6.63 -2.93
CA LEU A 136 9.91 7.15 -2.13
C LEU A 136 10.03 8.68 -2.01
N PRO A 137 8.92 9.42 -2.11
CA PRO A 137 8.94 10.85 -1.84
C PRO A 137 9.17 11.12 -0.35
N THR A 138 9.54 12.35 -0.01
CA THR A 138 9.51 12.81 1.38
C THR A 138 8.08 12.86 1.89
N ASP A 139 7.88 12.39 3.13
CA ASP A 139 6.58 12.43 3.79
C ASP A 139 6.07 13.86 3.96
N PRO A 140 4.76 14.10 3.81
CA PRO A 140 4.17 15.41 4.07
C PRO A 140 4.34 15.81 5.54
N VAL A 141 4.65 17.08 5.76
CA VAL A 141 4.80 17.66 7.12
C VAL A 141 3.59 18.51 7.45
N LEU A 142 3.01 18.30 8.63
CA LEU A 142 1.89 19.11 9.12
C LEU A 142 2.30 20.58 9.29
N SER A 143 1.59 21.47 8.58
CA SER A 143 1.66 22.91 8.79
C SER A 143 1.03 23.31 10.12
N SER A 144 1.18 24.57 10.53
CA SER A 144 0.52 25.11 11.71
C SER A 144 -1.00 24.98 11.63
N ASP A 145 -1.60 25.26 10.48
CA ASP A 145 -3.04 25.13 10.27
C ASP A 145 -3.49 23.68 10.36
N ASP A 146 -2.69 22.75 9.84
CA ASP A 146 -3.00 21.32 9.94
C ASP A 146 -2.96 20.82 11.39
N ARG A 147 -2.06 21.36 12.22
CA ARG A 147 -2.02 21.05 13.66
C ARG A 147 -3.21 21.63 14.40
N VAL A 148 -3.68 22.81 14.00
CA VAL A 148 -4.94 23.38 14.53
C VAL A 148 -6.12 22.49 14.15
N ARG A 149 -6.22 22.04 12.89
CA ARG A 149 -7.23 21.05 12.47
C ARG A 149 -7.12 19.78 13.31
N GLN A 150 -5.94 19.21 13.42
CA GLN A 150 -5.67 18.00 14.20
C GLN A 150 -6.17 18.14 15.64
N THR A 151 -5.83 19.24 16.33
CA THR A 151 -6.26 19.43 17.72
C THR A 151 -7.77 19.69 17.83
N LYS A 152 -8.34 20.46 16.90
CA LYS A 152 -9.77 20.82 16.93
C LYS A 152 -10.69 19.62 16.72
N TYR A 153 -10.31 18.69 15.84
CA TYR A 153 -11.15 17.57 15.42
C TYR A 153 -10.64 16.20 15.93
N GLY A 154 -9.72 16.20 16.90
CA GLY A 154 -9.17 14.95 17.45
C GLY A 154 -8.41 14.10 16.41
N GLY A 155 -7.69 14.74 15.50
CA GLY A 155 -7.01 14.11 14.39
C GLY A 155 -5.86 13.18 14.80
N SER A 156 -5.76 12.05 14.12
CA SER A 156 -4.65 11.10 14.22
C SER A 156 -3.33 11.73 13.77
N VAL A 157 -2.21 11.06 14.02
CA VAL A 157 -0.99 11.31 13.24
C VAL A 157 -1.25 11.01 11.75
N LEU A 158 -0.44 11.58 10.86
CA LEU A 158 -0.51 11.22 9.44
C LEU A 158 -0.13 9.75 9.26
N PHE A 159 -0.89 9.06 8.43
CA PHE A 159 -0.57 7.71 8.01
C PHE A 159 -0.90 7.50 6.53
N LEU A 160 -0.22 6.53 5.94
CA LEU A 160 -0.34 6.21 4.52
C LEU A 160 -1.36 5.09 4.34
N LEU A 161 -2.51 5.44 3.76
CA LEU A 161 -3.54 4.50 3.36
C LEU A 161 -3.08 3.76 2.10
N ASP A 162 -2.99 2.43 2.21
CA ASP A 162 -2.43 1.52 1.20
C ASP A 162 -3.41 0.44 0.74
N ASP A 163 -4.68 0.57 1.11
CA ASP A 163 -5.77 -0.34 0.79
C ASP A 163 -6.00 -0.53 -0.73
N LYS A 164 -5.54 0.44 -1.54
CA LYS A 164 -5.63 0.41 -3.00
C LYS A 164 -4.47 -0.30 -3.68
N LEU A 165 -3.37 -0.57 -2.97
CA LEU A 165 -2.19 -1.21 -3.55
C LEU A 165 -2.48 -2.55 -4.26
N PRO A 166 -3.44 -3.39 -3.83
CA PRO A 166 -3.85 -4.57 -4.61
C PRO A 166 -4.29 -4.25 -6.04
N TYR A 167 -4.88 -3.08 -6.29
CA TYR A 167 -5.55 -2.75 -7.56
C TYR A 167 -4.86 -1.66 -8.37
N ALA A 168 -4.22 -0.70 -7.69
CA ALA A 168 -3.57 0.44 -8.33
C ALA A 168 -2.26 0.78 -7.63
N PRO A 169 -1.28 1.35 -8.35
CA PRO A 169 0.03 1.63 -7.80
C PRO A 169 0.05 3.00 -7.10
N THR A 170 -0.92 3.24 -6.23
CA THR A 170 -1.15 4.52 -5.56
C THR A 170 -1.53 4.30 -4.09
N MET A 171 -0.96 5.10 -3.21
CA MET A 171 -1.31 5.20 -1.79
C MET A 171 -1.71 6.65 -1.47
N ARG A 172 -2.28 6.91 -0.29
CA ARG A 172 -2.74 8.26 0.11
C ARG A 172 -2.36 8.61 1.54
N TRP A 173 -1.76 9.76 1.74
CA TRP A 173 -1.56 10.32 3.08
C TRP A 173 -2.87 10.92 3.59
N ILE A 174 -3.31 10.45 4.75
CA ILE A 174 -4.51 10.93 5.41
C ILE A 174 -4.30 11.20 6.90
N MET A 175 -5.21 12.01 7.44
CA MET A 175 -5.46 12.15 8.87
C MET A 175 -6.91 11.75 9.12
N GLU A 176 -7.11 10.78 10.01
CA GLU A 176 -8.43 10.41 10.50
C GLU A 176 -8.81 11.32 11.65
N PHE A 177 -10.07 11.75 11.71
CA PHE A 177 -10.60 12.52 12.83
C PHE A 177 -11.42 11.63 13.76
N ASP A 178 -11.62 12.09 14.98
CA ASP A 178 -12.50 11.45 15.94
C ASP A 178 -13.91 11.30 15.31
N PRO A 179 -14.49 10.08 15.24
CA PRO A 179 -15.81 9.88 14.65
C PRO A 179 -16.94 10.65 15.36
N ASP A 180 -16.75 11.04 16.62
CA ASP A 180 -17.71 11.84 17.39
C ASP A 180 -17.52 13.36 17.16
N SER A 181 -16.44 13.77 16.50
CA SER A 181 -16.24 15.16 16.07
C SER A 181 -17.03 15.47 14.79
N PRO A 182 -17.50 16.72 14.60
CA PRO A 182 -18.07 17.13 13.33
C PRO A 182 -17.02 16.96 12.21
N PRO A 183 -17.42 16.52 11.00
CA PRO A 183 -16.49 16.42 9.87
C PRO A 183 -15.94 17.79 9.50
N LEU A 184 -14.87 17.81 8.71
CA LEU A 184 -14.42 19.05 8.09
C LEU A 184 -15.54 19.64 7.22
N GLU A 185 -15.61 20.98 7.22
CA GLU A 185 -16.47 21.70 6.31
C GLU A 185 -16.10 21.35 4.86
N LYS A 186 -17.10 21.31 3.97
CA LYS A 186 -16.90 20.88 2.58
C LYS A 186 -15.92 21.75 1.79
N ASP A 187 -15.78 23.01 2.18
CA ASP A 187 -14.86 23.98 1.58
C ASP A 187 -13.48 24.00 2.25
N ASP A 188 -13.24 23.20 3.30
CA ASP A 188 -11.90 23.06 3.87
C ASP A 188 -10.97 22.44 2.80
N PRO A 189 -9.78 23.04 2.57
CA PRO A 189 -8.88 22.61 1.50
C PRO A 189 -8.30 21.21 1.70
N LYS A 190 -8.53 20.57 2.85
CA LYS A 190 -8.09 19.22 3.17
C LYS A 190 -9.25 18.21 3.19
N ALA A 191 -10.51 18.65 3.13
CA ALA A 191 -11.67 17.77 3.30
C ALA A 191 -11.75 16.68 2.22
N ALA A 192 -11.72 15.42 2.66
CA ALA A 192 -11.90 14.23 1.83
C ALA A 192 -12.80 13.24 2.57
N GLY A 193 -14.13 13.46 2.49
CA GLY A 193 -15.09 12.70 3.27
C GLY A 193 -14.82 12.85 4.78
N PRO A 194 -14.65 11.74 5.54
CA PRO A 194 -14.38 11.80 6.97
C PRO A 194 -12.90 12.06 7.33
N TRP A 195 -12.03 12.37 6.35
CA TRP A 195 -10.59 12.55 6.56
C TRP A 195 -10.09 13.90 6.06
N ALA A 196 -8.86 14.23 6.47
CA ALA A 196 -8.05 15.24 5.81
C ALA A 196 -7.02 14.59 4.86
N HIS A 197 -6.88 15.12 3.65
CA HIS A 197 -5.97 14.65 2.61
C HIS A 197 -4.63 15.41 2.61
N PHE A 198 -3.52 14.67 2.47
CA PHE A 198 -2.15 15.21 2.48
C PHE A 198 -1.31 14.80 1.27
N GLY A 199 -1.94 14.36 0.19
CA GLY A 199 -1.29 13.95 -1.05
C GLY A 199 -1.44 12.44 -1.32
N PHE A 200 -1.34 12.10 -2.59
CA PHE A 200 -1.20 10.73 -3.09
C PHE A 200 0.25 10.41 -3.36
N VAL A 201 0.66 9.19 -3.06
CA VAL A 201 1.98 8.64 -3.42
C VAL A 201 1.76 7.70 -4.59
N HIS A 202 2.13 8.15 -5.80
CA HIS A 202 1.81 7.45 -7.05
C HIS A 202 3.08 6.99 -7.77
N TRP A 203 3.11 5.71 -8.19
CA TRP A 203 4.19 5.15 -8.98
C TRP A 203 4.14 5.63 -10.43
N THR A 204 5.25 6.18 -10.94
CA THR A 204 5.33 6.72 -12.30
C THR A 204 5.97 5.78 -13.31
N GLY A 205 6.30 4.54 -12.91
CA GLY A 205 7.09 3.61 -13.72
C GLY A 205 8.60 3.67 -13.43
N SER A 206 9.06 4.59 -12.57
CA SER A 206 10.47 4.66 -12.16
C SER A 206 10.70 4.99 -10.68
N ARG A 207 9.81 5.82 -10.12
CA ARG A 207 9.78 6.24 -8.71
C ARG A 207 8.35 6.55 -8.29
N PHE A 208 8.13 6.76 -7.00
CA PHE A 208 6.91 7.36 -6.50
C PHE A 208 7.01 8.88 -6.47
N GLU A 209 5.90 9.55 -6.74
CA GLU A 209 5.76 11.00 -6.62
C GLU A 209 4.61 11.34 -5.69
N LEU A 210 4.80 12.40 -4.89
CA LEU A 210 3.74 12.99 -4.08
C LEU A 210 2.96 13.98 -4.94
N VAL A 211 1.67 13.72 -5.15
CA VAL A 211 0.79 14.55 -5.99
C VAL A 211 -0.52 14.85 -5.28
N ASP A 212 -1.08 16.03 -5.48
CA ASP A 212 -2.33 16.43 -4.80
C ASP A 212 -3.56 15.73 -5.36
N ARG A 213 -3.55 15.39 -6.66
CA ARG A 213 -4.73 14.84 -7.35
C ARG A 213 -4.32 13.70 -8.27
N ILE A 214 -5.21 12.72 -8.38
CA ILE A 214 -5.07 11.57 -9.27
C ILE A 214 -6.39 11.27 -9.97
N THR A 215 -6.35 10.48 -11.03
CA THR A 215 -7.53 10.05 -11.80
C THR A 215 -8.25 8.88 -11.12
N ARG A 216 -9.51 8.65 -11.48
CA ARG A 216 -10.27 7.47 -11.02
C ARG A 216 -9.59 6.14 -11.35
N SER A 217 -8.85 6.06 -12.46
CA SER A 217 -8.05 4.86 -12.79
C SER A 217 -6.87 4.62 -11.85
N GLN A 218 -6.30 5.69 -11.27
CA GLN A 218 -5.20 5.61 -10.30
C GLN A 218 -5.69 5.38 -8.87
N TRP A 219 -6.99 5.58 -8.60
CA TRP A 219 -7.64 5.29 -7.32
C TRP A 219 -8.99 4.59 -7.56
N PRO A 220 -8.93 3.32 -7.99
CA PRO A 220 -10.09 2.56 -8.35
C PRO A 220 -10.98 2.35 -7.14
N CYS A 221 -12.28 2.36 -7.37
CA CYS A 221 -13.24 2.05 -6.32
C CYS A 221 -13.17 0.57 -5.99
N ARG A 222 -13.22 0.26 -4.69
CA ARG A 222 -13.42 -1.13 -4.27
C ARG A 222 -14.82 -1.56 -4.69
N LYS A 223 -14.96 -2.79 -5.20
CA LYS A 223 -16.27 -3.39 -5.48
C LYS A 223 -16.57 -4.35 -4.34
N LEU A 224 -17.31 -3.85 -3.36
CA LEU A 224 -17.81 -4.68 -2.26
C LEU A 224 -19.20 -5.21 -2.63
N ASN A 225 -19.30 -6.50 -2.93
CA ASN A 225 -20.55 -7.20 -3.24
C ASN A 225 -21.30 -6.63 -4.48
N ASP A 226 -22.64 -6.69 -4.46
CA ASP A 226 -23.56 -6.10 -5.44
C ASP A 226 -23.74 -4.58 -5.28
N ALA A 227 -22.97 -3.94 -4.39
CA ALA A 227 -23.09 -2.50 -4.17
C ALA A 227 -22.57 -1.72 -5.39
N PRO A 228 -23.17 -0.55 -5.69
CA PRO A 228 -22.62 0.33 -6.72
C PRO A 228 -21.14 0.62 -6.45
N ALA A 229 -20.34 0.71 -7.51
CA ALA A 229 -18.94 1.10 -7.37
C ALA A 229 -18.85 2.43 -6.60
N CYS A 230 -17.85 2.54 -5.72
CA CYS A 230 -17.61 3.74 -4.92
C CYS A 230 -18.71 4.07 -3.90
N SER A 231 -19.53 3.11 -3.48
CA SER A 231 -20.59 3.35 -2.47
C SER A 231 -20.19 3.02 -1.04
N THR A 232 -18.98 2.48 -0.86
CA THR A 232 -18.50 1.91 0.40
C THR A 232 -17.17 2.51 0.80
N TYR A 233 -16.82 2.45 2.08
CA TYR A 233 -15.52 2.89 2.59
C TYR A 233 -14.34 2.30 1.77
N PRO A 234 -13.29 3.09 1.47
CA PRO A 234 -13.13 4.51 1.74
C PRO A 234 -13.70 5.41 0.62
N ASP A 235 -14.36 4.85 -0.39
CA ASP A 235 -14.77 5.55 -1.61
C ASP A 235 -16.19 6.12 -1.56
N GLY A 236 -16.95 5.82 -0.50
CA GLY A 236 -18.38 6.13 -0.35
C GLY A 236 -18.74 7.61 -0.21
N PHE A 237 -17.79 8.51 -0.42
CA PHE A 237 -17.92 9.94 -0.15
C PHE A 237 -17.40 10.76 -1.34
N GLU A 238 -17.80 12.02 -1.40
CA GLU A 238 -17.21 12.97 -2.34
C GLU A 238 -15.72 13.16 -2.03
N ASP A 239 -14.89 13.01 -3.04
CA ASP A 239 -13.44 13.14 -2.92
C ASP A 239 -12.92 14.13 -3.98
N PRO A 240 -12.69 15.41 -3.59
CA PRO A 240 -12.28 16.44 -4.53
C PRO A 240 -10.86 16.25 -5.07
N PHE A 241 -10.13 15.25 -4.56
CA PHE A 241 -8.76 14.94 -4.97
C PHE A 241 -8.69 13.79 -5.99
N VAL A 242 -9.81 13.10 -6.24
CA VAL A 242 -9.91 12.07 -7.29
C VAL A 242 -10.72 12.61 -8.45
N ILE A 243 -10.03 13.00 -9.51
CA ILE A 243 -10.67 13.53 -10.72
C ILE A 243 -11.23 12.40 -11.59
N PRO A 244 -12.32 12.65 -12.34
CA PRO A 244 -12.91 11.68 -13.26
C PRO A 244 -11.91 11.08 -14.25
#